data_AF-A0A3G3JWI3-F1
#
_entry.id   AF-A0A3G3JWI3-F1
#
_cell.length_a   1.000
_cell.length_b   1.000
_cell.length_c   1.000
_cell.angle_alpha   90.00
_cell.angle_beta   90.00
_cell.angle_gamma   90.00
#
_symmetry.space_group_name_H-M   'P 1'
#
loop_
_entity.id
_entity.type
_entity.pdbx_description
1 polymer ?
#
loop_
_entity_poly.entity_id
_entity_poly.type
_entity_poly.pdbx_seq_one_letter_code
_entity_poly.pdbx_strand_id
1 'polypeptide(L)'
;MKKLFTTAALLLMSLVFTVPAFAAESDRYIAADIDGHWAQSYIDNFLNADFVKGKYIDADGYTHFDPDGYMTRAEFVVALVQILGLNTDLPGKNFEDVRSGYWYTNQIRIASALGIVNGIDAAHFGVSKKITRAEMATMIVQAFESKQSITFNTGTTQFTDVPQFYATESIEKAYNTGIISGTTATTFSPKNWATRAQVMVVLNRAVMKENTSLPSEAELFDAINRSVKEQVEAINTGPIDNYLTNFTGYELAYHMDAVEEMKDMINNNVQFKAEILSEEQLKVSELSDRLAVVDSTGGKIKVTATYQNSTQEETESLDGRYYLIKVGDIWKIYNEEQ
;
A
#
# COMPACT_ATOMS: atom_id res chain seq x y z
N MET A 1 -9.61 -10.24 -19.74
CA MET A 1 -10.15 -11.57 -19.41
C MET A 1 -10.34 -11.57 -17.90
N LYS A 2 -11.58 -11.71 -17.42
CA LYS A 2 -11.91 -11.72 -15.99
C LYS A 2 -11.01 -12.74 -15.28
N LYS A 3 -10.04 -12.29 -14.47
CA LYS A 3 -9.44 -13.17 -13.48
C LYS A 3 -10.50 -13.33 -12.40
N LEU A 4 -11.20 -14.48 -12.45
CA LEU A 4 -11.89 -15.05 -11.30
C LEU A 4 -10.84 -15.11 -10.18
N PHE A 5 -10.91 -14.19 -9.22
CA PHE A 5 -10.22 -14.36 -7.96
C PHE A 5 -11.04 -15.35 -7.14
N THR A 6 -10.50 -16.57 -7.08
CA THR A 6 -10.97 -17.66 -6.25
C THR A 6 -10.37 -17.53 -4.87
N THR A 7 -11.20 -17.36 -3.85
CA THR A 7 -10.95 -17.78 -2.46
C THR A 7 -12.29 -18.17 -1.82
N ALA A 8 -12.23 -19.19 -0.99
CA ALA A 8 -13.29 -20.12 -0.57
C ALA A 8 -14.58 -19.54 0.04
N ALA A 9 -14.58 -18.29 0.51
CA ALA A 9 -15.81 -17.63 0.95
C ALA A 9 -16.87 -17.61 -0.18
N LEU A 10 -16.43 -17.51 -1.45
CA LEU A 10 -17.31 -17.55 -2.62
C LEU A 10 -17.70 -18.97 -3.10
N LEU A 11 -17.02 -20.03 -2.69
CA LEU A 11 -17.25 -21.38 -3.26
C LEU A 11 -18.30 -22.19 -2.47
N LEU A 12 -18.49 -21.91 -1.19
CA LEU A 12 -19.67 -22.32 -0.41
C LEU A 12 -20.97 -21.60 -0.82
N MET A 13 -20.86 -20.60 -1.70
CA MET A 13 -21.86 -19.56 -2.00
C MET A 13 -22.89 -19.95 -3.09
N SER A 14 -23.18 -21.24 -3.29
CA SER A 14 -24.21 -21.67 -4.27
C SER A 14 -25.64 -21.68 -3.74
N LEU A 15 -25.95 -20.90 -2.69
CA LEU A 15 -27.32 -20.63 -2.24
C LEU A 15 -27.63 -19.15 -2.47
N VAL A 16 -28.34 -18.90 -3.58
CA VAL A 16 -28.72 -17.56 -4.06
C VAL A 16 -29.49 -16.78 -2.99
N PHE A 17 -28.92 -15.69 -2.49
CA PHE A 17 -29.66 -14.59 -1.87
C PHE A 17 -29.02 -13.25 -2.26
N THR A 18 -29.85 -12.33 -2.76
CA THR A 18 -29.45 -10.96 -3.11
C THR A 18 -29.56 -10.06 -1.87
N VAL A 19 -28.49 -9.35 -1.53
CA VAL A 19 -28.46 -8.35 -0.45
C VAL A 19 -27.98 -7.00 -1.03
N PRO A 20 -28.56 -5.85 -0.64
CA PRO A 20 -28.02 -4.54 -1.01
C PRO A 20 -26.91 -4.08 -0.05
N ALA A 21 -25.90 -3.40 -0.59
CA ALA A 21 -24.61 -3.09 0.04
C ALA A 21 -24.60 -1.99 1.11
N PHE A 22 -23.72 -2.16 2.11
CA PHE A 22 -23.18 -1.13 3.01
C PHE A 22 -21.65 -1.32 3.18
N ALA A 23 -20.96 -0.25 3.61
CA ALA A 23 -19.51 -0.09 3.79
C ALA A 23 -18.69 0.18 2.51
N ALA A 24 -17.46 0.69 2.66
CA ALA A 24 -16.61 1.03 1.51
C ALA A 24 -16.14 -0.24 0.83
N GLU A 25 -16.73 -0.52 -0.33
CA GLU A 25 -16.54 -1.72 -1.14
C GLU A 25 -15.05 -2.00 -1.41
N SER A 26 -14.63 -3.26 -1.22
CA SER A 26 -13.30 -3.77 -1.57
C SER A 26 -12.89 -3.42 -3.02
N ASP A 27 -13.87 -3.24 -3.90
CA ASP A 27 -13.72 -2.73 -5.28
C ASP A 27 -12.99 -1.38 -5.38
N ARG A 28 -12.96 -0.57 -4.31
CA ARG A 28 -12.22 0.70 -4.30
C ARG A 28 -10.71 0.53 -4.42
N TYR A 29 -10.19 -0.64 -4.10
CA TYR A 29 -8.76 -0.96 -4.20
C TYR A 29 -8.38 -1.56 -5.56
N ILE A 30 -9.37 -2.00 -6.34
CA ILE A 30 -9.15 -2.59 -7.66
C ILE A 30 -9.21 -1.49 -8.72
N ALA A 31 -8.04 -1.08 -9.22
CA ALA A 31 -7.99 -0.11 -10.32
C ALA A 31 -8.18 -0.81 -11.68
N ALA A 32 -9.18 -0.38 -12.44
CA ALA A 32 -9.55 -1.02 -13.71
C ALA A 32 -8.54 -0.77 -14.85
N ASP A 33 -7.77 0.32 -14.76
CA ASP A 33 -6.88 0.81 -15.83
C ASP A 33 -5.40 0.43 -15.65
N ILE A 34 -5.10 -0.49 -14.73
CA ILE A 34 -3.73 -0.96 -14.48
C ILE A 34 -3.49 -2.44 -14.84
N ASP A 35 -4.51 -3.17 -15.30
CA ASP A 35 -4.34 -4.58 -15.69
C ASP A 35 -3.31 -4.73 -16.82
N GLY A 36 -2.26 -5.52 -16.56
CA GLY A 36 -1.14 -5.72 -17.48
C GLY A 36 -0.18 -4.53 -17.59
N HIS A 37 -0.37 -3.48 -16.80
CA HIS A 37 0.52 -2.33 -16.78
C HIS A 37 1.83 -2.68 -16.05
N TRP A 38 2.97 -2.20 -16.57
CA TRP A 38 4.30 -2.54 -16.03
C TRP A 38 4.53 -2.13 -14.57
N ALA A 39 3.75 -1.16 -14.09
CA ALA A 39 3.78 -0.67 -12.72
C ALA A 39 2.65 -1.23 -11.84
N GLN A 40 1.84 -2.17 -12.35
CA GLN A 40 0.65 -2.67 -11.67
C GLN A 40 0.93 -3.08 -10.22
N SER A 41 1.89 -3.97 -9.98
CA SER A 41 2.20 -4.45 -8.63
C SER A 41 2.60 -3.33 -7.67
N TYR A 42 3.33 -2.31 -8.13
CA TYR A 42 3.70 -1.16 -7.30
C TYR A 42 2.52 -0.23 -7.00
N ILE A 43 1.56 -0.15 -7.93
CA ILE A 43 0.34 0.63 -7.75
C ILE A 43 -0.58 -0.11 -6.77
N ASP A 44 -0.81 -1.41 -6.99
CA ASP A 44 -1.59 -2.28 -6.10
C ASP A 44 -1.02 -2.23 -4.68
N ASN A 45 0.30 -2.33 -4.52
CA ASN A 45 0.96 -2.26 -3.22
C ASN A 45 0.56 -1.03 -2.40
N PHE A 46 0.51 0.15 -3.06
CA PHE A 46 0.20 1.41 -2.38
C PHE A 46 -1.29 1.73 -2.31
N LEU A 47 -2.11 1.23 -3.24
CA LEU A 47 -3.56 1.27 -3.12
C LEU A 47 -4.00 0.40 -1.95
N ASN A 48 -3.56 -0.86 -1.91
CA ASN A 48 -3.94 -1.84 -0.90
C ASN A 48 -3.45 -1.45 0.49
N ALA A 49 -2.29 -0.79 0.61
CA ALA A 49 -1.80 -0.22 1.86
C ALA A 49 -2.50 1.09 2.28
N ASP A 50 -3.48 1.57 1.52
CA ASP A 50 -4.23 2.81 1.78
C ASP A 50 -3.40 4.10 1.72
N PHE A 51 -2.20 4.04 1.15
CA PHE A 51 -1.27 5.15 1.04
C PHE A 51 -1.54 6.09 -0.12
N VAL A 52 -2.15 5.57 -1.18
CA VAL A 52 -2.62 6.36 -2.30
C VAL A 52 -4.06 5.99 -2.62
N LYS A 53 -4.74 6.87 -3.35
CA LYS A 53 -6.11 6.64 -3.82
C LYS A 53 -6.12 6.66 -5.35
N GLY A 54 -7.13 6.01 -5.92
CA GLY A 54 -7.49 6.20 -7.31
C GLY A 54 -7.73 7.68 -7.64
N LYS A 55 -7.55 8.04 -8.90
CA LYS A 55 -7.75 9.40 -9.38
C LYS A 55 -9.23 9.76 -9.43
N TYR A 56 -10.08 8.83 -9.86
CA TYR A 56 -11.53 8.97 -9.87
C TYR A 56 -12.20 7.60 -9.85
N ILE A 57 -13.51 7.60 -9.59
CA ILE A 57 -14.40 6.46 -9.77
C ILE A 57 -15.28 6.78 -10.97
N ASP A 58 -15.42 5.84 -11.91
CA ASP A 58 -16.25 6.05 -13.10
C ASP A 58 -17.76 5.84 -12.82
N ALA A 59 -18.58 5.94 -13.86
CA ALA A 59 -20.04 5.82 -13.74
C ALA A 59 -20.50 4.40 -13.38
N ASP A 60 -19.66 3.40 -13.63
CA ASP A 60 -19.93 1.98 -13.35
C ASP A 60 -19.39 1.55 -11.97
N GLY A 61 -18.77 2.48 -11.23
CA GLY A 61 -18.26 2.26 -9.89
C GLY A 61 -16.80 1.81 -9.83
N TYR A 62 -16.11 1.71 -10.98
CA TYR A 62 -14.72 1.25 -11.00
C TYR A 62 -13.74 2.36 -10.65
N THR A 63 -12.74 2.03 -9.83
CA THR A 63 -11.61 2.91 -9.54
C THR A 63 -10.69 3.01 -10.75
N HIS A 64 -10.24 4.22 -11.09
CA HIS A 64 -9.20 4.48 -12.10
C HIS A 64 -8.00 5.16 -11.47
N PHE A 65 -6.80 4.61 -11.67
CA PHE A 65 -5.57 5.16 -11.13
C PHE A 65 -4.92 6.18 -12.05
N ASP A 66 -5.14 6.13 -13.37
CA ASP A 66 -4.47 6.90 -14.42
C ASP A 66 -2.94 6.76 -14.36
N PRO A 67 -2.38 5.55 -14.58
CA PRO A 67 -0.96 5.27 -14.37
C PRO A 67 -0.02 6.11 -15.27
N ASP A 68 -0.46 6.42 -16.49
CA ASP A 68 0.31 7.20 -17.46
C ASP A 68 0.07 8.71 -17.35
N GLY A 69 -0.93 9.13 -16.57
CA GLY A 69 -1.17 10.52 -16.25
C GLY A 69 -0.05 11.16 -15.42
N TYR A 70 0.20 12.43 -15.66
CA TYR A 70 1.19 13.20 -14.89
C TYR A 70 0.67 13.57 -13.50
N MET A 71 1.50 13.30 -12.49
CA MET A 71 1.20 13.63 -11.09
C MET A 71 1.49 15.10 -10.79
N THR A 72 0.64 15.73 -9.98
CA THR A 72 0.88 17.08 -9.46
C THR A 72 1.82 17.05 -8.26
N ARG A 73 2.44 18.20 -7.96
CA ARG A 73 3.28 18.39 -6.77
C ARG A 73 2.50 18.14 -5.47
N ALA A 74 1.21 18.52 -5.40
CA ALA A 74 0.39 18.28 -4.23
C ALA A 74 0.09 16.80 -4.02
N GLU A 75 -0.31 16.08 -5.09
CA GLU A 75 -0.53 14.64 -5.03
C GLU A 75 0.75 13.91 -4.58
N PHE A 76 1.90 14.28 -5.15
CA PHE A 76 3.18 13.68 -4.82
C PHE A 76 3.54 13.87 -3.33
N VAL A 77 3.43 15.09 -2.81
CA VAL A 77 3.76 15.37 -1.39
C VAL A 77 2.82 14.66 -0.45
N VAL A 78 1.52 14.57 -0.79
CA VAL A 78 0.56 13.83 0.02
C VAL A 78 0.94 12.36 0.11
N ALA A 79 1.22 11.71 -1.03
CA ALA A 79 1.67 10.33 -1.05
C ALA A 79 2.98 10.14 -0.27
N LEU A 80 3.99 11.00 -0.49
CA LEU A 80 5.27 10.92 0.19
C LEU A 80 5.13 11.04 1.72
N VAL A 81 4.35 12.00 2.20
CA VAL A 81 4.11 12.20 3.64
C VAL A 81 3.36 11.01 4.26
N GLN A 82 2.34 10.48 3.57
CA GLN A 82 1.55 9.35 4.05
C GLN A 82 2.38 8.06 4.10
N ILE A 83 3.06 7.71 3.01
CA ILE A 83 3.91 6.52 2.90
C ILE A 83 5.01 6.53 3.97
N LEU A 84 5.65 7.69 4.17
CA LEU A 84 6.73 7.84 5.15
C LEU A 84 6.24 8.09 6.58
N GLY A 85 4.92 8.16 6.79
CA GLY A 85 4.32 8.42 8.10
C GLY A 85 4.87 9.68 8.76
N LEU A 86 5.19 10.70 7.95
CA LEU A 86 5.83 11.92 8.43
C LEU A 86 4.82 12.72 9.23
N ASN A 87 5.24 13.16 10.41
CA ASN A 87 4.44 13.96 11.30
C ASN A 87 5.33 14.98 12.01
N THR A 88 4.73 16.11 12.38
CA THR A 88 5.38 17.15 13.19
C THR A 88 4.31 18.16 13.63
N ASP A 89 4.46 18.70 14.83
CA ASP A 89 3.64 19.81 15.33
C ASP A 89 4.23 21.19 14.98
N LEU A 90 5.42 21.21 14.37
CA LEU A 90 6.07 22.45 13.96
C LEU A 90 5.23 23.20 12.91
N PRO A 91 5.16 24.53 12.98
CA PRO A 91 4.51 25.31 11.93
C PRO A 91 5.27 25.14 10.61
N GLY A 92 4.53 24.93 9.54
CA GLY A 92 5.07 24.89 8.17
C GLY A 92 5.10 26.29 7.54
N LYS A 93 5.54 26.34 6.28
CA LYS A 93 5.40 27.54 5.46
C LYS A 93 3.95 27.74 5.05
N ASN A 94 3.52 28.99 4.98
CA ASN A 94 2.23 29.35 4.40
C ASN A 94 2.42 29.66 2.91
N PHE A 95 1.54 29.13 2.08
CA PHE A 95 1.52 29.38 0.64
C PHE A 95 0.14 29.87 0.24
N GLU A 96 0.08 30.90 -0.61
CA GLU A 96 -1.17 31.54 -1.04
C GLU A 96 -2.05 30.60 -1.86
N ASP A 97 -1.45 29.68 -2.63
CA ASP A 97 -2.15 28.67 -3.43
C ASP A 97 -2.52 27.39 -2.66
N VAL A 98 -2.22 27.34 -1.35
CA VAL A 98 -2.61 26.24 -0.47
C VAL A 98 -3.88 26.63 0.29
N ARG A 99 -5.02 26.23 -0.26
CA ARG A 99 -6.34 26.40 0.37
C ARG A 99 -6.35 25.74 1.76
N SER A 100 -6.84 26.44 2.78
CA SER A 100 -7.00 25.89 4.13
C SER A 100 -8.06 24.77 4.16
N GLY A 101 -7.80 23.72 4.93
CA GLY A 101 -8.71 22.58 5.12
C GLY A 101 -8.89 21.66 3.90
N TYR A 102 -8.08 21.80 2.86
CA TYR A 102 -8.13 20.93 1.69
C TYR A 102 -7.27 19.68 1.89
N TRP A 103 -7.48 18.64 1.08
CA TRP A 103 -6.88 17.32 1.28
C TRP A 103 -5.34 17.30 1.29
N TYR A 104 -4.68 18.31 0.72
CA TYR A 104 -3.22 18.46 0.70
C TYR A 104 -2.65 19.38 1.78
N THR A 105 -3.50 20.13 2.50
CA THR A 105 -3.05 21.27 3.34
C THR A 105 -2.10 20.81 4.44
N ASN A 106 -2.48 19.76 5.19
CA ASN A 106 -1.69 19.30 6.32
C ASN A 106 -0.38 18.65 5.87
N GLN A 107 -0.39 17.90 4.77
CA GLN A 107 0.79 17.21 4.25
C GLN A 107 1.81 18.21 3.70
N ILE A 108 1.37 19.26 3.01
CA ILE A 108 2.27 20.35 2.58
C ILE A 108 2.84 21.10 3.80
N ARG A 109 2.04 21.34 4.84
CA ARG A 109 2.54 21.91 6.10
C ARG A 109 3.63 21.03 6.71
N ILE A 110 3.38 19.72 6.88
CA ILE A 110 4.35 18.76 7.43
C ILE A 110 5.63 18.78 6.61
N ALA A 111 5.52 18.60 5.29
CA ALA A 111 6.68 18.56 4.41
C ALA A 111 7.50 19.86 4.46
N SER A 112 6.84 21.03 4.54
CA SER A 112 7.56 22.30 4.61
C SER A 112 8.20 22.53 5.98
N ALA A 113 7.55 22.13 7.07
CA ALA A 113 8.10 22.19 8.43
C ALA A 113 9.34 21.28 8.59
N LEU A 114 9.35 20.14 7.92
CA LEU A 114 10.46 19.19 7.91
C LEU A 114 11.58 19.55 6.91
N GLY A 115 11.44 20.66 6.17
CA GLY A 115 12.44 21.11 5.19
C GLY A 115 12.44 20.34 3.87
N ILE A 116 11.42 19.50 3.62
CA ILE A 116 11.28 18.65 2.43
C ILE A 116 10.80 19.46 1.23
N VAL A 117 10.04 20.53 1.46
CA VAL A 117 9.56 21.42 0.40
C VAL A 117 9.69 22.89 0.77
N ASN A 118 10.06 23.71 -0.21
CA ASN A 118 10.21 25.16 -0.04
C ASN A 118 9.21 26.01 -0.82
N GLY A 119 8.43 25.39 -1.70
CA GLY A 119 7.62 26.08 -2.71
C GLY A 119 8.36 26.24 -4.04
N ILE A 120 7.64 26.72 -5.06
CA ILE A 120 8.21 27.10 -6.36
C ILE A 120 8.75 28.55 -6.33
N ASP A 121 8.26 29.34 -5.37
CA ASP A 121 8.74 30.65 -5.00
C ASP A 121 8.38 30.90 -3.52
N ALA A 122 8.55 32.14 -3.03
CA ALA A 122 8.32 32.48 -1.64
C ALA A 122 6.83 32.40 -1.20
N ALA A 123 5.89 32.58 -2.13
CA ALA A 123 4.45 32.66 -1.84
C ALA A 123 3.68 31.43 -2.33
N HIS A 124 4.19 30.68 -3.31
CA HIS A 124 3.46 29.59 -3.96
C HIS A 124 4.13 28.23 -3.79
N PHE A 125 3.32 27.21 -3.50
CA PHE A 125 3.74 25.82 -3.50
C PHE A 125 3.71 25.19 -4.91
N GLY A 126 2.75 25.62 -5.73
CA GLY A 126 2.48 25.07 -7.05
C GLY A 126 1.57 23.83 -6.99
N VAL A 127 0.47 23.87 -6.24
CA VAL A 127 -0.37 22.68 -5.94
C VAL A 127 -0.84 21.92 -7.19
N SER A 128 -1.17 22.63 -8.27
CA SER A 128 -1.63 22.03 -9.54
C SER A 128 -0.52 21.80 -10.57
N LYS A 129 0.71 22.24 -10.30
CA LYS A 129 1.82 22.03 -11.23
C LYS A 129 2.21 20.56 -11.25
N LYS A 130 2.49 20.04 -12.45
CA LYS A 130 3.04 18.69 -12.61
C LYS A 130 4.44 18.63 -12.03
N ILE A 131 4.72 17.56 -11.28
CA ILE A 131 6.04 17.38 -10.67
C ILE A 131 7.04 16.91 -11.73
N THR A 132 8.21 17.54 -11.75
CA THR A 132 9.33 17.11 -12.59
C THR A 132 10.11 15.97 -11.93
N ARG A 133 10.83 15.18 -12.73
CA ARG A 133 11.70 14.11 -12.23
C ARG A 133 12.79 14.63 -11.28
N ALA A 134 13.33 15.83 -11.52
CA ALA A 134 14.28 16.47 -10.61
C ALA A 134 13.64 16.83 -9.27
N GLU A 135 12.46 17.45 -9.27
CA GLU A 135 11.75 17.78 -8.02
C GLU A 135 11.38 16.52 -7.22
N MET A 136 10.91 15.47 -7.91
CA MET A 136 10.63 14.17 -7.29
C MET A 136 11.88 13.62 -6.59
N ALA A 137 13.04 13.57 -7.27
CA ALA A 137 14.28 13.08 -6.67
C ALA A 137 14.70 13.94 -5.45
N THR A 138 14.62 15.27 -5.56
CA THR A 138 14.95 16.19 -4.46
C THR A 138 14.06 15.96 -3.24
N MET A 139 12.74 15.91 -3.41
CA MET A 139 11.83 15.76 -2.28
C MET A 139 11.97 14.38 -1.62
N ILE A 140 12.21 13.31 -2.39
CA ILE A 140 12.47 11.97 -1.84
C ILE A 140 13.73 12.01 -0.98
N VAL A 141 14.85 12.46 -1.53
CA VAL A 141 16.12 12.51 -0.79
C VAL A 141 15.97 13.33 0.49
N GLN A 142 15.38 14.52 0.42
CA GLN A 142 15.17 15.37 1.58
C GLN A 142 14.26 14.73 2.63
N ALA A 143 13.22 14.00 2.24
CA ALA A 143 12.34 13.33 3.18
C ALA A 143 13.05 12.23 3.98
N PHE A 144 13.83 11.40 3.28
CA PHE A 144 14.58 10.32 3.93
C PHE A 144 15.79 10.82 4.72
N GLU A 145 16.43 11.92 4.30
CA GLU A 145 17.47 12.59 5.10
C GLU A 145 16.88 13.25 6.36
N SER A 146 15.72 13.90 6.25
CA SER A 146 14.99 14.47 7.39
C SER A 146 14.63 13.40 8.43
N LYS A 147 14.21 12.23 7.94
CA LYS A 147 13.90 11.06 8.80
C LYS A 147 15.15 10.31 9.29
N GLN A 148 16.28 10.47 8.60
CA GLN A 148 17.51 9.70 8.80
C GLN A 148 17.29 8.18 8.67
N SER A 149 16.40 7.74 7.79
CA SER A 149 16.06 6.31 7.64
C SER A 149 16.74 5.59 6.47
N ILE A 150 17.50 6.32 5.64
CA ILE A 150 18.31 5.74 4.54
C ILE A 150 19.72 6.31 4.59
N THR A 151 20.73 5.45 4.40
CA THR A 151 22.08 5.89 4.03
C THR A 151 22.19 6.01 2.50
N PHE A 152 22.33 7.23 1.99
CA PHE A 152 22.46 7.46 0.55
C PHE A 152 23.88 7.19 0.05
N ASN A 153 23.98 6.50 -1.09
CA ASN A 153 25.24 6.35 -1.80
C ASN A 153 25.59 7.67 -2.51
N THR A 154 26.84 8.09 -2.41
CA THR A 154 27.36 9.30 -3.06
C THR A 154 28.19 8.93 -4.29
N GLY A 155 28.32 9.87 -5.22
CA GLY A 155 29.08 9.68 -6.45
C GLY A 155 28.48 10.45 -7.63
N THR A 156 29.29 10.72 -8.65
CA THR A 156 28.80 11.37 -9.86
C THR A 156 28.03 10.39 -10.74
N THR A 157 27.12 10.92 -11.55
CA THR A 157 26.37 10.11 -12.52
C THR A 157 26.92 10.28 -13.93
N GLN A 158 26.56 9.35 -14.81
CA GLN A 158 26.87 9.39 -16.25
C GLN A 158 25.87 10.24 -17.06
N PHE A 159 24.98 11.00 -16.40
CA PHE A 159 23.92 11.74 -17.06
C PHE A 159 24.44 13.03 -17.70
N THR A 160 24.30 13.14 -19.02
CA THR A 160 24.81 14.29 -19.78
C THR A 160 23.89 15.51 -19.72
N ASP A 161 22.65 15.32 -19.28
CA ASP A 161 21.59 16.33 -19.20
C ASP A 161 21.33 16.85 -17.78
N VAL A 162 22.20 16.49 -16.83
CA VAL A 162 22.19 16.96 -15.44
C VAL A 162 23.38 17.92 -15.27
N PRO A 163 23.22 19.23 -15.55
CA PRO A 163 24.27 20.22 -15.29
C PRO A 163 24.44 20.41 -13.78
N GLN A 164 25.37 21.27 -13.34
CA GLN A 164 25.41 21.69 -11.94
C GLN A 164 24.24 22.64 -11.62
N PHE A 165 23.23 22.15 -10.91
CA PHE A 165 22.06 22.91 -10.41
C PHE A 165 21.51 22.33 -9.09
N TYR A 166 20.45 22.92 -8.56
CA TYR A 166 19.92 22.60 -7.21
C TYR A 166 19.60 21.11 -6.97
N ALA A 167 19.20 20.35 -7.99
CA ALA A 167 18.81 18.95 -7.83
C ALA A 167 19.93 17.94 -8.12
N THR A 168 21.11 18.41 -8.55
CA THR A 168 22.22 17.53 -8.99
C THR A 168 22.56 16.49 -7.93
N GLU A 169 22.81 16.95 -6.70
CA GLU A 169 23.18 16.06 -5.59
C GLU A 169 22.04 15.08 -5.25
N SER A 170 20.78 15.53 -5.26
CA SER A 170 19.65 14.64 -4.99
C SER A 170 19.46 13.59 -6.09
N ILE A 171 19.66 13.97 -7.36
CA ILE A 171 19.59 13.05 -8.50
C ILE A 171 20.69 11.99 -8.37
N GLU A 172 21.91 12.42 -8.06
CA GLU A 172 23.06 11.54 -7.84
C GLU A 172 22.81 10.57 -6.68
N LYS A 173 22.39 11.06 -5.51
CA LYS A 173 22.05 10.24 -4.34
C LYS A 173 20.95 9.22 -4.66
N ALA A 174 19.84 9.67 -5.24
CA ALA A 174 18.72 8.79 -5.56
C ALA A 174 19.11 7.73 -6.60
N TYR A 175 19.93 8.09 -7.60
CA TYR A 175 20.40 7.15 -8.62
C TYR A 175 21.37 6.13 -8.04
N ASN A 176 22.41 6.56 -7.32
CA ASN A 176 23.44 5.68 -6.79
C ASN A 176 22.91 4.73 -5.70
N THR A 177 21.82 5.11 -5.00
CA THR A 177 21.11 4.24 -4.05
C THR A 177 20.14 3.27 -4.75
N GLY A 178 19.91 3.44 -6.06
CA GLY A 178 19.00 2.60 -6.85
C GLY A 178 17.51 2.93 -6.66
N ILE A 179 17.21 4.13 -6.15
CA ILE A 179 15.83 4.61 -5.93
C ILE A 179 15.20 5.04 -7.26
N ILE A 180 15.97 5.75 -8.08
CA ILE A 180 15.53 6.25 -9.37
C ILE A 180 16.51 5.84 -10.48
N SER A 181 15.99 5.58 -11.67
CA SER A 181 16.80 5.26 -12.86
C SER A 181 16.73 6.39 -13.88
N GLY A 182 17.73 6.48 -14.76
CA GLY A 182 17.68 7.34 -15.93
C GLY A 182 16.60 6.90 -16.92
N THR A 183 16.19 7.81 -17.81
CA THR A 183 15.32 7.48 -18.96
C THR A 183 16.09 6.73 -20.05
N THR A 184 17.42 6.89 -20.08
CA THR A 184 18.36 6.08 -20.85
C THR A 184 19.60 5.83 -19.97
N ALA A 185 20.60 5.13 -20.51
CA ALA A 185 21.87 4.94 -19.80
C ALA A 185 22.56 6.28 -19.45
N THR A 186 22.44 7.31 -20.30
CA THR A 186 23.18 8.59 -20.15
C THR A 186 22.26 9.81 -20.05
N THR A 187 20.95 9.62 -19.90
CA THR A 187 19.97 10.71 -19.82
C THR A 187 19.02 10.50 -18.65
N PHE A 188 18.90 11.50 -17.77
CA PHE A 188 18.00 11.47 -16.62
C PHE A 188 16.62 12.08 -16.91
N SER A 189 16.56 13.05 -17.82
CA SER A 189 15.40 13.88 -18.15
C SER A 189 14.86 14.69 -16.97
N PRO A 190 15.67 15.58 -16.34
CA PRO A 190 15.31 16.25 -15.08
C PRO A 190 14.06 17.14 -15.19
N LYS A 191 13.79 17.70 -16.38
CA LYS A 191 12.67 18.62 -16.63
C LYS A 191 11.38 17.92 -17.07
N ASN A 192 11.42 16.62 -17.37
CA ASN A 192 10.22 15.89 -17.76
C ASN A 192 9.32 15.69 -16.54
N TRP A 193 8.01 15.72 -16.78
CA TRP A 193 7.02 15.40 -15.76
C TRP A 193 7.03 13.90 -15.45
N ALA A 194 6.82 13.57 -14.18
CA ALA A 194 6.70 12.18 -13.75
C ALA A 194 5.25 11.70 -13.88
N THR A 195 5.07 10.49 -14.44
CA THR A 195 3.76 9.82 -14.44
C THR A 195 3.47 9.23 -13.06
N ARG A 196 2.20 8.99 -12.76
CA ARG A 196 1.77 8.38 -11.48
C ARG A 196 2.41 7.00 -11.28
N ALA A 197 2.49 6.18 -12.34
CA ALA A 197 3.20 4.91 -12.32
C ALA A 197 4.69 5.05 -11.96
N GLN A 198 5.39 6.00 -12.59
CA GLN A 198 6.80 6.26 -12.27
C GLN A 198 6.99 6.67 -10.80
N VAL A 199 6.08 7.49 -10.27
CA VAL A 199 6.13 7.89 -8.86
C VAL A 199 5.97 6.68 -7.95
N MET A 200 4.98 5.79 -8.20
CA MET A 200 4.77 4.60 -7.36
C MET A 200 6.01 3.71 -7.36
N VAL A 201 6.62 3.45 -8.52
CA VAL A 201 7.82 2.62 -8.59
C VAL A 201 8.99 3.23 -7.82
N VAL A 202 9.21 4.55 -7.96
CA VAL A 202 10.32 5.24 -7.28
C VAL A 202 10.08 5.29 -5.77
N LEU A 203 8.85 5.56 -5.31
CA LEU A 203 8.51 5.56 -3.88
C LEU A 203 8.65 4.17 -3.27
N ASN A 204 8.20 3.11 -3.95
CA ASN A 204 8.36 1.75 -3.47
C ASN A 204 9.83 1.40 -3.29
N ARG A 205 10.65 1.68 -4.32
CA ARG A 205 12.11 1.49 -4.24
C ARG A 205 12.73 2.27 -3.09
N ALA A 206 12.28 3.50 -2.85
CA ALA A 206 12.80 4.32 -1.76
C ALA A 206 12.45 3.74 -0.38
N VAL A 207 11.19 3.38 -0.14
CA VAL A 207 10.76 2.79 1.15
C VAL A 207 11.49 1.48 1.43
N MET A 208 11.72 0.65 0.41
CA MET A 208 12.48 -0.59 0.53
C MET A 208 13.99 -0.41 0.78
N LYS A 209 14.47 0.84 0.87
CA LYS A 209 15.85 1.16 1.31
C LYS A 209 15.93 1.54 2.78
N GLU A 210 14.80 1.71 3.48
CA GLU A 210 14.81 1.96 4.92
C GLU A 210 15.34 0.75 5.68
N ASN A 211 16.35 0.95 6.53
CA ASN A 211 17.00 -0.14 7.26
C ASN A 211 17.51 0.25 8.65
N THR A 212 16.95 1.30 9.24
CA THR A 212 17.39 1.83 10.54
C THR A 212 16.69 1.19 11.72
N SER A 213 15.58 0.50 11.50
CA SER A 213 14.75 -0.14 12.53
C SER A 213 14.04 -1.36 11.95
N LEU A 214 14.82 -2.24 11.31
CA LEU A 214 14.32 -3.48 10.72
C LEU A 214 13.67 -4.37 11.80
N PRO A 215 12.49 -4.96 11.53
CA PRO A 215 11.87 -5.91 12.45
C PRO A 215 12.66 -7.23 12.44
N SER A 216 12.44 -8.05 13.47
CA SER A 216 12.90 -9.45 13.44
C SER A 216 11.96 -10.30 12.58
N GLU A 217 12.46 -11.41 12.00
CA GLU A 217 11.59 -12.35 11.28
C GLU A 217 10.49 -12.91 12.19
N ALA A 218 10.82 -13.18 13.45
CA ALA A 218 9.85 -13.66 14.45
C ALA A 218 8.69 -12.68 14.66
N GLU A 219 8.95 -11.36 14.67
CA GLU A 219 7.91 -10.33 14.81
C GLU A 219 6.91 -10.37 13.64
N LEU A 220 7.40 -10.61 12.42
CA LEU A 220 6.57 -10.73 11.23
C LEU A 220 5.79 -12.05 11.21
N PHE A 221 6.45 -13.16 11.55
CA PHE A 221 5.82 -14.47 11.60
C PHE A 221 4.75 -14.55 12.69
N ASP A 222 4.99 -13.94 13.86
CA ASP A 222 4.01 -13.85 14.93
C ASP A 222 2.77 -13.06 14.50
N ALA A 223 2.92 -12.02 13.68
CA ALA A 223 1.79 -11.27 13.15
C ALA A 223 0.92 -12.12 12.20
N ILE A 224 1.54 -12.88 11.30
CA ILE A 224 0.85 -13.78 10.35
C ILE A 224 0.17 -14.92 11.12
N ASN A 225 0.93 -15.65 11.94
CA ASN A 225 0.41 -16.77 12.72
C ASN A 225 -0.73 -16.34 13.66
N ARG A 226 -0.64 -15.14 14.27
CA ARG A 226 -1.71 -14.56 15.07
C ARG A 226 -2.97 -14.34 14.23
N SER A 227 -2.85 -13.78 13.04
CA SER A 227 -4.01 -13.51 12.16
C SER A 227 -4.80 -14.78 11.84
N VAL A 228 -4.12 -15.85 11.43
CA VAL A 228 -4.73 -17.15 11.10
C VAL A 228 -5.37 -17.79 12.35
N LYS A 229 -4.64 -17.78 13.48
CA LYS A 229 -5.14 -18.37 14.72
C LYS A 229 -6.39 -17.64 15.24
N GLU A 230 -6.35 -16.31 15.26
CA GLU A 230 -7.49 -15.50 15.71
C GLU A 230 -8.68 -15.62 14.76
N GLN A 231 -8.47 -15.77 13.46
CA GLN A 231 -9.53 -16.06 12.50
C GLN A 231 -10.21 -17.41 12.78
N VAL A 232 -9.43 -18.48 12.95
CA VAL A 232 -9.94 -19.81 13.27
C VAL A 232 -10.68 -19.81 14.62
N GLU A 233 -10.17 -19.09 15.62
CA GLU A 233 -10.85 -18.91 16.90
C GLU A 233 -12.17 -18.15 16.74
N ALA A 234 -12.17 -17.03 16.00
CA ALA A 234 -13.35 -16.22 15.74
C ALA A 234 -14.46 -17.00 15.01
N ILE A 235 -14.11 -17.86 14.05
CA ILE A 235 -15.06 -18.75 13.37
C ILE A 235 -15.67 -19.76 14.33
N ASN A 236 -14.87 -20.34 15.23
CA ASN A 236 -15.31 -21.42 16.11
C ASN A 236 -16.08 -20.95 17.35
N THR A 237 -15.70 -19.81 17.93
CA THR A 237 -16.22 -19.34 19.22
C THR A 237 -16.90 -18.00 19.16
N GLY A 238 -16.67 -17.22 18.09
CA GLY A 238 -17.07 -15.82 17.99
C GLY A 238 -16.39 -14.91 19.04
N PRO A 239 -16.65 -13.59 19.00
CA PRO A 239 -17.23 -12.82 17.88
C PRO A 239 -16.42 -12.94 16.57
N ILE A 240 -17.13 -13.08 15.44
CA ILE A 240 -16.53 -13.36 14.13
C ILE A 240 -15.65 -12.22 13.60
N ASP A 241 -15.81 -11.00 14.12
CA ASP A 241 -15.10 -9.80 13.72
C ASP A 241 -13.80 -9.54 14.50
N ASN A 242 -13.49 -10.34 15.54
CA ASN A 242 -12.33 -10.10 16.40
C ASN A 242 -10.99 -10.10 15.65
N TYR A 243 -10.85 -10.95 14.64
CA TYR A 243 -9.60 -11.12 13.89
C TYR A 243 -9.31 -9.95 12.93
N LEU A 244 -10.30 -9.09 12.64
CA LEU A 244 -10.17 -7.94 11.73
C LEU A 244 -9.08 -6.94 12.17
N THR A 245 -8.73 -6.93 13.46
CA THR A 245 -7.69 -6.03 13.98
C THR A 245 -6.30 -6.31 13.42
N ASN A 246 -6.06 -7.50 12.87
CA ASN A 246 -4.80 -7.88 12.22
C ASN A 246 -4.62 -7.29 10.82
N PHE A 247 -5.70 -6.74 10.22
CA PHE A 247 -5.68 -6.24 8.86
C PHE A 247 -5.78 -4.72 8.79
N THR A 248 -5.42 -4.18 7.63
CA THR A 248 -5.63 -2.79 7.24
C THR A 248 -5.83 -2.69 5.73
N GLY A 249 -6.28 -1.54 5.23
CA GLY A 249 -6.37 -1.30 3.79
C GLY A 249 -7.27 -2.30 3.06
N TYR A 250 -6.79 -2.87 1.96
CA TYR A 250 -7.56 -3.81 1.13
C TYR A 250 -8.01 -5.04 1.91
N GLU A 251 -7.10 -5.74 2.60
CA GLU A 251 -7.47 -6.97 3.34
C GLU A 251 -8.48 -6.72 4.45
N LEU A 252 -8.41 -5.55 5.10
CA LEU A 252 -9.43 -5.19 6.07
C LEU A 252 -10.81 -5.03 5.42
N ALA A 253 -10.89 -4.33 4.28
CA ALA A 253 -12.15 -4.18 3.56
C ALA A 253 -12.69 -5.53 3.07
N TYR A 254 -11.82 -6.36 2.48
CA TYR A 254 -12.15 -7.70 2.01
C TYR A 254 -12.69 -8.59 3.15
N HIS A 255 -12.00 -8.63 4.29
CA HIS A 255 -12.47 -9.42 5.43
C HIS A 255 -13.71 -8.83 6.10
N MET A 256 -13.91 -7.51 6.09
CA MET A 256 -15.15 -6.90 6.57
C MET A 256 -16.36 -7.36 5.75
N ASP A 257 -16.23 -7.38 4.42
CA ASP A 257 -17.29 -7.87 3.52
C ASP A 257 -17.60 -9.36 3.84
N ALA A 258 -16.58 -10.21 3.93
CA ALA A 258 -16.74 -11.63 4.28
C ALA A 258 -17.37 -11.84 5.68
N VAL A 259 -17.02 -11.00 6.67
CA VAL A 259 -17.58 -11.05 8.02
C VAL A 259 -19.07 -10.73 8.02
N GLU A 260 -19.52 -9.72 7.28
CA GLU A 260 -20.94 -9.39 7.20
C GLU A 260 -21.74 -10.51 6.53
N GLU A 261 -21.21 -11.12 5.47
CA GLU A 261 -21.83 -12.29 4.85
C GLU A 261 -21.92 -13.48 5.81
N MET A 262 -20.85 -13.78 6.56
CA MET A 262 -20.86 -14.83 7.57
C MET A 262 -21.87 -14.55 8.70
N LYS A 263 -22.00 -13.29 9.15
CA LYS A 263 -23.03 -12.91 10.15
C LYS A 263 -24.43 -13.18 9.63
N ASP A 264 -24.71 -12.84 8.38
CA ASP A 264 -26.00 -13.13 7.73
C ASP A 264 -26.27 -14.63 7.64
N MET A 265 -25.26 -15.45 7.32
CA MET A 265 -25.37 -16.90 7.31
C MET A 265 -25.62 -17.48 8.71
N ILE A 266 -24.93 -16.98 9.73
CA ILE A 266 -25.14 -17.36 11.14
C ILE A 266 -26.57 -17.02 11.58
N ASN A 267 -27.06 -15.82 11.25
CA ASN A 267 -28.43 -15.39 11.51
C ASN A 267 -29.47 -16.30 10.82
N ASN A 268 -29.09 -16.90 9.69
CA ASN A 268 -29.88 -17.88 8.96
C ASN A 268 -29.64 -19.34 9.42
N ASN A 269 -29.06 -19.56 10.60
CA ASN A 269 -28.79 -20.86 11.23
C ASN A 269 -27.73 -21.73 10.52
N VAL A 270 -26.79 -21.12 9.81
CA VAL A 270 -25.57 -21.81 9.38
C VAL A 270 -24.58 -21.83 10.55
N GLN A 271 -24.00 -23.00 10.81
CA GLN A 271 -22.95 -23.19 11.80
C GLN A 271 -21.61 -23.33 11.09
N PHE A 272 -20.60 -22.61 11.55
CA PHE A 272 -19.25 -22.70 11.03
C PHE A 272 -18.31 -23.38 12.02
N LYS A 273 -17.31 -24.06 11.48
CA LYS A 273 -16.16 -24.58 12.21
C LYS A 273 -14.92 -24.41 11.35
N ALA A 274 -13.81 -24.01 11.93
CA ALA A 274 -12.52 -23.92 11.25
C ALA A 274 -11.44 -24.76 11.96
N GLU A 275 -10.52 -25.31 11.19
CA GLU A 275 -9.41 -26.13 11.69
C GLU A 275 -8.14 -25.83 10.88
N ILE A 276 -7.02 -25.62 11.57
CA ILE A 276 -5.70 -25.57 10.93
C ILE A 276 -5.26 -27.01 10.65
N LEU A 277 -5.16 -27.38 9.38
CA LEU A 277 -4.74 -28.72 8.95
C LEU A 277 -3.22 -28.86 8.89
N SER A 278 -2.53 -27.78 8.51
CA SER A 278 -1.08 -27.71 8.50
C SER A 278 -0.61 -26.27 8.72
N GLU A 279 0.47 -26.13 9.49
CA GLU A 279 1.12 -24.84 9.73
C GLU A 279 1.93 -24.38 8.51
N GLU A 280 2.00 -23.08 8.33
CA GLU A 280 2.75 -22.42 7.27
C GLU A 280 4.27 -22.50 7.50
N GLN A 281 5.02 -22.56 6.41
CA GLN A 281 6.46 -22.30 6.38
C GLN A 281 6.68 -20.91 5.82
N LEU A 282 7.11 -19.99 6.68
CA LEU A 282 7.25 -18.58 6.37
C LEU A 282 8.70 -18.21 6.06
N LYS A 283 8.89 -17.31 5.10
CA LYS A 283 10.20 -16.76 4.73
C LYS A 283 10.08 -15.30 4.36
N VAL A 284 10.84 -14.43 5.04
CA VAL A 284 10.91 -13.01 4.65
C VAL A 284 11.59 -12.87 3.29
N SER A 285 10.90 -12.25 2.34
CA SER A 285 11.39 -12.03 0.97
C SER A 285 11.78 -10.58 0.73
N GLU A 286 11.08 -9.64 1.35
CA GLU A 286 11.39 -8.21 1.31
C GLU A 286 11.22 -7.59 2.70
N LEU A 287 12.10 -6.65 3.06
CA LEU A 287 12.11 -6.05 4.40
C LEU A 287 12.54 -4.58 4.37
N SER A 288 11.79 -3.74 5.09
CA SER A 288 12.16 -2.38 5.45
C SER A 288 11.69 -2.05 6.87
N ASP A 289 11.96 -0.83 7.33
CA ASP A 289 11.52 -0.35 8.64
C ASP A 289 9.99 -0.35 8.81
N ARG A 290 9.21 -0.38 7.71
CA ARG A 290 7.74 -0.26 7.76
C ARG A 290 6.96 -1.18 6.83
N LEU A 291 7.61 -1.78 5.83
CA LEU A 291 7.01 -2.72 4.90
C LEU A 291 7.77 -4.03 4.96
N ALA A 292 7.04 -5.14 4.85
CA ALA A 292 7.64 -6.45 4.69
C ALA A 292 6.80 -7.29 3.73
N VAL A 293 7.47 -8.20 3.03
CA VAL A 293 6.83 -9.27 2.27
C VAL A 293 7.33 -10.60 2.81
N VAL A 294 6.40 -11.50 3.09
CA VAL A 294 6.68 -12.84 3.62
C VAL A 294 6.06 -13.85 2.69
N ASP A 295 6.89 -14.72 2.10
CA ASP A 295 6.43 -15.86 1.32
C ASP A 295 5.94 -16.95 2.30
N SER A 296 4.81 -17.59 1.99
CA SER A 296 4.22 -18.69 2.75
C SER A 296 4.00 -19.93 1.90
N THR A 297 4.23 -21.12 2.49
CA THR A 297 4.02 -22.41 1.85
C THR A 297 3.58 -23.50 2.83
N GLY A 298 2.82 -24.48 2.35
CA GLY A 298 2.42 -25.68 3.09
C GLY A 298 1.28 -25.49 4.09
N GLY A 299 0.84 -24.25 4.35
CA GLY A 299 -0.23 -23.97 5.30
C GLY A 299 -1.61 -24.28 4.72
N LYS A 300 -2.49 -24.85 5.53
CA LYS A 300 -3.86 -25.16 5.13
C LYS A 300 -4.83 -24.97 6.28
N ILE A 301 -5.96 -24.35 5.98
CA ILE A 301 -7.12 -24.31 6.87
C ILE A 301 -8.29 -25.04 6.22
N LYS A 302 -9.16 -25.60 7.05
CA LYS A 302 -10.42 -26.20 6.62
C LYS A 302 -11.56 -25.50 7.29
N VAL A 303 -12.52 -25.02 6.50
CA VAL A 303 -13.76 -24.43 6.96
C VAL A 303 -14.89 -25.40 6.66
N THR A 304 -15.73 -25.65 7.67
CA THR A 304 -16.90 -26.51 7.60
C THR A 304 -18.14 -25.67 7.87
N ALA A 305 -19.06 -25.61 6.92
CA ALA A 305 -20.37 -24.98 7.08
C ALA A 305 -21.46 -26.05 7.17
N THR A 306 -22.28 -25.99 8.22
CA THR A 306 -23.40 -26.92 8.42
C THR A 306 -24.72 -26.15 8.46
N TYR A 307 -25.65 -26.54 7.61
CA TYR A 307 -27.01 -26.03 7.57
C TYR A 307 -27.99 -27.20 7.62
N GLN A 308 -28.82 -27.24 8.66
CA GLN A 308 -29.73 -28.36 8.95
C GLN A 308 -28.95 -29.69 9.02
N ASN A 309 -29.14 -30.58 8.04
CA ASN A 309 -28.45 -31.88 7.95
C ASN A 309 -27.44 -31.94 6.79
N SER A 310 -27.13 -30.80 6.17
CA SER A 310 -26.16 -30.71 5.08
C SER A 310 -24.90 -30.05 5.60
N THR A 311 -23.76 -30.69 5.35
CA THR A 311 -22.43 -30.17 5.67
C THR A 311 -21.66 -29.99 4.39
N GLN A 312 -21.01 -28.84 4.25
CA GLN A 312 -20.03 -28.57 3.22
C GLN A 312 -18.69 -28.27 3.87
N GLU A 313 -17.62 -28.74 3.25
CA GLU A 313 -16.25 -28.56 3.72
C GLU A 313 -15.42 -27.98 2.59
N GLU A 314 -14.60 -26.99 2.92
CA GLU A 314 -13.64 -26.40 2.01
C GLU A 314 -12.27 -26.37 2.67
N THR A 315 -11.23 -26.67 1.91
CA THR A 315 -9.84 -26.55 2.35
C THR A 315 -9.18 -25.44 1.58
N GLU A 316 -8.70 -24.43 2.30
CA GLU A 316 -8.00 -23.28 1.76
C GLU A 316 -6.49 -23.49 1.92
N SER A 317 -5.74 -23.13 0.89
CA SER A 317 -4.28 -23.06 0.97
C SER A 317 -3.91 -21.68 1.49
N LEU A 318 -2.91 -21.62 2.36
CA LEU A 318 -2.27 -20.37 2.80
C LEU A 318 -0.96 -20.12 2.02
N ASP A 319 -0.79 -20.79 0.87
CA ASP A 319 0.41 -20.67 0.04
C ASP A 319 0.32 -19.34 -0.71
N GLY A 320 1.39 -18.54 -0.68
CA GLY A 320 1.31 -17.22 -1.27
C GLY A 320 2.28 -16.21 -0.68
N ARG A 321 1.85 -14.95 -0.65
CA ARG A 321 2.60 -13.83 -0.07
C ARG A 321 1.75 -12.99 0.84
N TYR A 322 2.27 -12.70 2.02
CA TYR A 322 1.75 -11.68 2.92
C TYR A 322 2.51 -10.38 2.74
N TYR A 323 1.76 -9.29 2.57
CA TYR A 323 2.29 -7.94 2.55
C TYR A 323 1.92 -7.25 3.86
N LEU A 324 2.93 -6.89 4.63
CA LEU A 324 2.75 -6.33 5.96
C LEU A 324 3.21 -4.88 6.03
N ILE A 325 2.49 -4.11 6.83
CA ILE A 325 2.77 -2.70 7.14
C ILE A 325 2.81 -2.49 8.64
N LYS A 326 3.77 -1.70 9.10
CA LYS A 326 3.87 -1.28 10.49
C LYS A 326 2.96 -0.08 10.77
N VAL A 327 1.92 -0.30 11.59
CA VAL A 327 0.96 0.71 12.05
C VAL A 327 1.15 0.94 13.55
N GLY A 328 1.80 2.05 13.90
CA GLY A 328 2.32 2.22 15.26
C GLY A 328 3.40 1.18 15.55
N ASP A 329 3.20 0.39 16.61
CA ASP A 329 4.12 -0.70 16.99
C ASP A 329 3.63 -2.09 16.54
N ILE A 330 2.56 -2.16 15.73
CA ILE A 330 1.93 -3.42 15.33
C ILE A 330 2.07 -3.63 13.82
N TRP A 331 2.50 -4.82 13.42
CA TRP A 331 2.44 -5.27 12.04
C TRP A 331 1.04 -5.76 11.69
N LYS A 332 0.52 -5.25 10.58
CA LYS A 332 -0.78 -5.61 10.02
C LYS A 332 -0.62 -6.06 8.58
N ILE A 333 -1.48 -6.96 8.16
CA ILE A 333 -1.54 -7.43 6.77
C ILE A 333 -2.42 -6.46 5.99
N TYR A 334 -1.95 -5.99 4.84
CA TYR A 334 -2.73 -5.11 3.95
C TYR A 334 -3.00 -5.70 2.57
N ASN A 335 -2.31 -6.78 2.22
CA ASN A 335 -2.53 -7.54 1.00
C ASN A 335 -2.06 -8.98 1.17
N GLU A 336 -2.79 -9.91 0.56
CA GLU A 336 -2.44 -11.32 0.42
C GLU A 336 -2.49 -11.72 -1.06
N GLU A 337 -1.46 -12.42 -1.55
CA GLU A 337 -1.46 -13.04 -2.88
C GLU A 337 -1.47 -14.56 -2.69
N GLN A 338 -2.66 -15.17 -2.63
CA GLN A 338 -2.90 -16.61 -2.42
C GLN A 338 -3.51 -17.29 -3.66
#